data_AF-A0A328HA38-F1
#
_entry.id   AF-A0A328HA38-F1
#
_cell.length_a   1.000
_cell.length_b   1.000
_cell.length_c   1.000
_cell.angle_alpha   90.00
_cell.angle_beta   90.00
_cell.angle_gamma   90.00
#
_symmetry.space_group_name_H-M   'P 1'
#
loop_
_entity.id
_entity.type
_entity.pdbx_description
1 polymer ?
#
loop_
_entity_poly.entity_id
_entity_poly.type
_entity_poly.pdbx_seq_one_letter_code
_entity_poly.pdbx_strand_id
1 'polypeptide(L)'
;MPEDQASAGTDPSSLVRPRAVAVISGIVAAEATALLGTAAWYGFQLATGAPVMSFWGAVFTLALLLAFASWLYAVAVFLFRGFRWPRAGALVAQLFVLTIGFPTLTGGLPAAGAAMLIPAATAIVLLFDKRVIRFASRAASAPPAL
;
A
#
# COMPACT_ATOMS: atom_id res chain seq x y z
N MET A 1 21.11 19.09 51.59
CA MET A 1 21.17 17.65 51.30
C MET A 1 20.81 17.47 49.84
N PRO A 2 21.60 16.68 49.07
CA PRO A 2 21.61 16.69 47.62
C PRO A 2 20.45 15.87 47.02
N GLU A 3 20.23 16.16 45.73
CA GLU A 3 19.57 15.40 44.66
C GLU A 3 18.98 14.02 44.98
N ASP A 4 17.65 13.89 44.80
CA ASP A 4 17.00 12.64 44.41
C ASP A 4 16.39 12.80 43.01
N GLN A 5 17.26 12.89 41.99
CA GLN A 5 16.92 12.40 40.65
C GLN A 5 17.25 10.91 40.62
N ALA A 6 16.25 10.02 40.71
CA ALA A 6 16.26 8.70 40.07
C ALA A 6 15.03 7.88 40.44
N SER A 7 13.90 8.22 39.84
CA SER A 7 13.01 7.16 39.33
C SER A 7 12.76 7.49 37.87
N ALA A 8 13.83 7.31 37.07
CA ALA A 8 13.68 6.98 35.67
C ALA A 8 12.86 5.69 35.61
N GLY A 9 11.54 5.84 35.62
CA GLY A 9 10.64 4.83 35.14
C GLY A 9 11.05 4.58 33.70
N THR A 10 11.82 3.52 33.49
CA THR A 10 12.10 2.96 32.18
C THR A 10 10.75 2.53 31.63
N ASP A 11 10.03 3.46 31.01
CA ASP A 11 8.72 3.22 30.42
C ASP A 11 8.94 2.09 29.40
N PRO A 12 8.41 0.88 29.64
CA PRO A 12 8.65 -0.26 28.78
C PRO A 12 7.78 -0.14 27.52
N SER A 13 7.63 1.06 26.96
CA SER A 13 7.25 1.25 25.55
C SER A 13 8.43 0.86 24.67
N SER A 14 8.90 -0.38 24.86
CA SER A 14 9.73 -1.09 23.91
C SER A 14 8.99 -1.04 22.57
N LEU A 15 9.50 -0.20 21.68
CA LEU A 15 9.71 -0.39 20.23
C LEU A 15 8.94 -1.50 19.49
N VAL A 16 7.66 -1.74 19.81
CA VAL A 16 6.79 -2.58 18.97
C VAL A 16 6.45 -1.74 17.75
N ARG A 17 7.07 -2.06 16.60
CA ARG A 17 6.62 -1.54 15.29
C ARG A 17 5.09 -1.68 15.26
N PRO A 18 4.34 -0.61 15.02
CA PRO A 18 2.88 -0.69 15.06
C PRO A 18 2.47 -1.75 14.04
N ARG A 19 1.87 -2.86 14.51
CA ARG A 19 1.41 -3.97 13.67
C ARG A 19 0.58 -3.45 12.49
N ALA A 20 -0.16 -2.36 12.70
CA ALA A 20 -0.92 -1.65 11.66
C ALA A 20 -0.07 -1.21 10.45
N VAL A 21 1.16 -0.73 10.63
CA VAL A 21 2.04 -0.34 9.50
C VAL A 21 2.44 -1.56 8.68
N ALA A 22 2.74 -2.67 9.35
CA ALA A 22 3.06 -3.93 8.67
C ALA A 22 1.84 -4.48 7.91
N VAL A 23 0.64 -4.39 8.50
CA VAL A 23 -0.61 -4.82 7.85
C VAL A 23 -0.91 -3.96 6.62
N ILE A 24 -0.89 -2.63 6.72
CA ILE A 24 -1.14 -1.75 5.56
C ILE A 24 -0.11 -2.01 4.45
N SER A 25 1.18 -2.08 4.81
CA SER A 25 2.24 -2.34 3.84
C SER A 25 2.07 -3.70 3.17
N GLY A 26 1.63 -4.71 3.93
CA GLY A 26 1.29 -6.04 3.41
C GLY A 26 0.11 -6.01 2.46
N ILE A 27 -0.95 -5.26 2.77
CA ILE A 27 -2.11 -5.09 1.88
C ILE A 27 -1.68 -4.43 0.56
N VAL A 28 -0.96 -3.30 0.63
CA VAL A 28 -0.50 -2.59 -0.58
C VAL A 28 0.48 -3.44 -1.39
N ALA A 29 1.33 -4.24 -0.75
CA ALA A 29 2.20 -5.19 -1.44
C ALA A 29 1.42 -6.33 -2.12
N ALA A 30 0.34 -6.81 -1.49
CA ALA A 30 -0.55 -7.81 -2.09
C ALA A 30 -1.29 -7.25 -3.31
N GLU A 31 -1.75 -5.99 -3.24
CA GLU A 31 -2.35 -5.29 -4.37
C GLU A 31 -1.36 -5.08 -5.52
N ALA A 32 -0.13 -4.68 -5.20
CA ALA A 32 0.94 -4.58 -6.20
C ALA A 32 1.20 -5.94 -6.89
N THR A 33 1.18 -7.03 -6.11
CA THR A 33 1.36 -8.39 -6.64
C THR A 33 0.19 -8.82 -7.52
N ALA A 34 -1.06 -8.51 -7.14
CA ALA A 34 -2.24 -8.78 -7.95
C ALA A 34 -2.21 -7.99 -9.27
N LEU A 35 -1.80 -6.71 -9.21
CA LEU A 35 -1.63 -5.87 -10.40
C LEU A 35 -0.52 -6.38 -11.31
N LEU A 36 0.62 -6.81 -10.73
CA LEU A 36 1.72 -7.42 -11.48
C LEU A 36 1.29 -8.75 -12.12
N GLY A 37 0.52 -9.58 -11.41
CA GLY A 37 -0.06 -10.80 -11.96
C GLY A 37 -1.00 -10.52 -13.14
N THR A 38 -1.81 -9.46 -13.03
CA THR A 38 -2.68 -8.98 -14.12
C THR A 38 -1.84 -8.52 -15.33
N ALA A 39 -0.76 -7.77 -15.09
CA ALA A 39 0.17 -7.33 -16.13
C ALA A 39 0.84 -8.52 -16.83
N ALA A 40 1.29 -9.52 -16.06
CA ALA A 40 1.90 -10.73 -16.60
C ALA A 40 0.91 -11.53 -17.44
N TRP A 41 -0.33 -11.70 -16.96
CA TRP A 41 -1.40 -12.37 -17.69
C TRP A 41 -1.76 -11.64 -18.99
N TYR A 42 -1.89 -10.31 -18.93
CA TYR A 42 -2.14 -9.47 -20.09
C TYR A 42 -1.00 -9.53 -21.11
N GLY A 43 0.26 -9.47 -20.66
CA GLY A 43 1.44 -9.62 -21.51
C GLY A 43 1.51 -11.00 -22.17
N PHE A 44 1.14 -12.06 -21.45
CA PHE A 44 1.03 -13.41 -22.01
C PHE A 44 0.01 -13.45 -23.14
N GLN A 45 -1.20 -12.92 -22.94
CA GLN A 45 -2.23 -12.86 -23.97
C GLN A 45 -1.76 -12.10 -25.22
N LEU A 46 -1.05 -10.99 -25.03
CA LEU A 46 -0.49 -10.21 -26.12
C LEU A 46 0.57 -11.01 -26.90
N ALA A 47 1.42 -11.75 -26.20
CA ALA A 47 2.45 -12.60 -26.79
C ALA A 47 1.85 -13.82 -27.53
N THR A 48 0.72 -14.35 -27.06
CA THR A 48 0.01 -15.47 -27.71
C THR A 48 -0.94 -15.04 -28.83
N GLY A 49 -0.95 -13.75 -29.20
CA GLY A 49 -1.70 -13.26 -30.34
C GLY A 49 -3.19 -12.99 -30.08
N ALA A 50 -3.57 -12.65 -28.85
CA ALA A 50 -4.93 -12.21 -28.57
C ALA A 50 -5.30 -10.99 -29.45
N PRO A 51 -6.53 -10.92 -29.99
CA PRO A 51 -6.94 -9.84 -30.86
C PRO A 51 -6.92 -8.50 -30.11
N VAL A 52 -6.11 -7.56 -30.60
CA VAL A 52 -6.00 -6.19 -30.07
C VAL A 52 -6.38 -5.18 -31.14
N MET A 53 -7.10 -4.13 -30.75
CA MET A 53 -7.50 -3.07 -31.68
C MET A 53 -6.31 -2.20 -32.13
N SER A 54 -5.32 -2.02 -31.25
CA SER A 54 -4.07 -1.32 -31.55
C SER A 54 -2.92 -1.96 -30.77
N PHE A 55 -1.88 -2.40 -31.48
CA PHE A 55 -0.70 -3.00 -30.86
C PHE A 55 0.01 -2.02 -29.92
N TRP A 56 0.22 -0.77 -30.36
CA TRP A 56 0.88 0.24 -29.54
C TRP A 56 0.05 0.64 -28.31
N GLY A 57 -1.28 0.70 -28.45
CA GLY A 57 -2.17 0.90 -27.30
C GLY A 57 -2.07 -0.25 -26.29
N ALA A 58 -1.92 -1.48 -26.77
CA ALA A 58 -1.75 -2.64 -25.92
C ALA A 58 -0.41 -2.61 -25.17
N VAL A 59 0.69 -2.33 -25.86
CA VAL A 59 2.03 -2.18 -25.26
C VAL A 59 2.06 -1.04 -24.24
N PHE A 60 1.43 0.09 -24.55
CA PHE A 60 1.30 1.21 -23.62
C PHE A 60 0.55 0.82 -22.35
N THR A 61 -0.57 0.12 -22.48
CA THR A 61 -1.35 -0.37 -21.33
C THR A 61 -0.52 -1.33 -20.48
N LEU A 62 0.23 -2.24 -21.09
CA LEU A 62 1.15 -3.13 -20.37
C LEU A 62 2.21 -2.33 -19.60
N ALA A 63 2.82 -1.32 -20.23
CA ALA A 63 3.80 -0.46 -19.58
C ALA A 63 3.19 0.31 -18.38
N LEU A 64 1.97 0.83 -18.52
CA LEU A 64 1.25 1.47 -17.42
C LEU A 64 0.97 0.51 -16.26
N LEU A 65 0.54 -0.72 -16.54
CA LEU A 65 0.30 -1.73 -15.51
C LEU A 65 1.59 -2.04 -14.74
N LEU A 66 2.71 -2.22 -15.44
CA LEU A 66 4.02 -2.46 -14.82
C LEU A 66 4.52 -1.25 -14.01
N ALA A 67 4.31 -0.04 -14.53
CA ALA A 67 4.68 1.19 -13.84
C ALA A 67 3.87 1.37 -12.54
N PHE A 68 2.55 1.16 -12.58
CA PHE A 68 1.71 1.23 -11.39
C PHE A 68 2.05 0.12 -10.38
N ALA A 69 2.31 -1.12 -10.83
CA ALA A 69 2.73 -2.19 -9.93
C ALA A 69 4.05 -1.85 -9.22
N SER A 70 5.04 -1.37 -9.97
CA SER A 70 6.33 -0.93 -9.43
C SER A 70 6.17 0.24 -8.44
N TRP A 71 5.29 1.19 -8.75
CA TRP A 71 4.96 2.30 -7.87
C TRP A 71 4.30 1.83 -6.57
N LEU A 72 3.35 0.90 -6.63
CA LEU A 72 2.72 0.34 -5.42
C LEU A 72 3.72 -0.42 -4.54
N TYR A 73 4.65 -1.17 -5.13
CA TYR A 73 5.73 -1.78 -4.36
C TYR A 73 6.60 -0.72 -3.67
N ALA A 74 6.94 0.37 -4.37
CA ALA A 74 7.68 1.47 -3.77
C ALA A 74 6.89 2.08 -2.60
N VAL A 75 5.59 2.33 -2.75
CA VAL A 75 4.70 2.81 -1.69
C VAL A 75 4.70 1.85 -0.50
N ALA A 76 4.53 0.54 -0.72
CA ALA A 76 4.56 -0.47 0.34
C ALA A 76 5.90 -0.48 1.10
N VAL A 77 7.03 -0.43 0.39
CA VAL A 77 8.37 -0.39 0.99
C VAL A 77 8.56 0.89 1.81
N PHE A 78 8.19 2.05 1.28
CA PHE A 78 8.36 3.31 2.00
C PHE A 78 7.38 3.46 3.18
N LEU A 79 6.17 2.91 3.09
CA LEU A 79 5.27 2.78 4.23
C LEU A 79 5.88 1.90 5.33
N PHE A 80 6.43 0.75 4.95
CA PHE A 80 7.08 -0.17 5.89
C PHE A 80 8.32 0.45 6.56
N ARG A 81 9.02 1.33 5.85
CA ARG A 81 10.15 2.13 6.37
C ARG A 81 9.72 3.32 7.24
N GLY A 82 8.42 3.60 7.37
CA GLY A 82 7.88 4.62 8.26
C GLY A 82 7.85 6.05 7.68
N PHE A 83 8.04 6.22 6.37
CA PHE A 83 7.90 7.53 5.73
C PHE A 83 6.45 8.01 5.74
N ARG A 84 6.25 9.33 5.86
CA ARG A 84 4.92 9.97 5.90
C ARG A 84 4.28 10.21 4.53
N TRP A 85 5.09 10.47 3.50
CA TRP A 85 4.64 10.78 2.14
C TRP A 85 3.91 9.63 1.40
N PRO A 86 4.33 8.35 1.54
CA PRO A 86 3.67 7.21 0.89
C PRO A 86 2.19 7.01 1.25
N ARG A 87 1.72 7.62 2.35
CA ARG A 87 0.32 7.53 2.78
C ARG A 87 -0.65 8.12 1.76
N ALA A 88 -0.29 9.27 1.17
CA ALA A 88 -1.10 9.90 0.14
C ALA A 88 -1.19 8.98 -1.09
N GLY A 89 -0.05 8.40 -1.50
CA GLY A 89 -0.01 7.43 -2.60
C GLY A 89 -0.86 6.19 -2.33
N ALA A 90 -0.78 5.63 -1.12
CA ALA A 90 -1.61 4.49 -0.72
C ALA A 90 -3.10 4.85 -0.73
N LEU A 91 -3.49 6.02 -0.21
CA LEU A 91 -4.88 6.49 -0.27
C LEU A 91 -5.39 6.60 -1.71
N VAL A 92 -4.59 7.18 -2.61
CA VAL A 92 -4.94 7.29 -4.03
C VAL A 92 -5.13 5.90 -4.65
N ALA A 93 -4.23 4.95 -4.37
CA ALA A 93 -4.37 3.57 -4.82
C ALA A 93 -5.70 2.95 -4.34
N GLN A 94 -6.04 3.14 -3.06
CA GLN A 94 -7.29 2.60 -2.53
C GLN A 94 -8.53 3.23 -3.17
N LEU A 95 -8.51 4.53 -3.46
CA LEU A 95 -9.62 5.18 -4.17
C LEU A 95 -9.81 4.60 -5.58
N PHE A 96 -8.73 4.28 -6.30
CA PHE A 96 -8.83 3.58 -7.59
C PHE A 96 -9.43 2.18 -7.42
N VAL A 97 -8.95 1.40 -6.44
CA VAL A 97 -9.48 0.06 -6.17
C VAL A 97 -10.95 0.11 -5.78
N LEU A 98 -11.39 1.08 -4.97
CA LEU A 98 -12.81 1.27 -4.65
C LEU A 98 -13.65 1.63 -5.88
N THR A 99 -13.13 2.52 -6.73
CA THR A 99 -13.81 2.98 -7.96
C THR A 99 -14.03 1.82 -8.94
N ILE A 100 -13.10 0.87 -9.03
CA ILE A 100 -13.19 -0.30 -9.91
C ILE A 100 -13.93 -1.46 -9.22
N GLY A 101 -13.70 -1.65 -7.93
CA GLY A 101 -14.23 -2.77 -7.15
C GLY A 101 -15.75 -2.72 -7.00
N PHE A 102 -16.33 -1.52 -6.85
CA PHE A 102 -17.78 -1.38 -6.70
C PHE A 102 -18.56 -1.78 -7.98
N PRO A 103 -18.22 -1.28 -9.18
CA PRO A 103 -18.79 -1.79 -10.43
C PRO A 103 -18.53 -3.27 -10.67
N THR A 104 -17.39 -3.81 -10.24
CA THR A 104 -17.08 -5.24 -10.37
C THR A 104 -18.01 -6.09 -9.48
N LEU A 105 -18.26 -5.62 -8.26
CA LEU A 105 -19.18 -6.25 -7.30
C LEU A 105 -20.61 -6.28 -7.84
N THR A 106 -21.10 -5.13 -8.34
CA THR A 106 -22.48 -4.97 -8.83
C THR A 106 -22.67 -5.50 -10.25
N GLY A 107 -21.61 -5.65 -11.03
CA GLY A 107 -21.60 -6.13 -12.42
C GLY A 107 -21.60 -7.65 -12.59
N GLY A 108 -21.89 -8.42 -11.54
CA GLY A 108 -22.04 -9.89 -11.62
C GLY A 108 -20.80 -10.70 -11.25
N LEU A 109 -19.70 -10.07 -10.82
CA LEU A 109 -18.53 -10.76 -10.24
C LEU A 109 -18.37 -10.44 -8.75
N PRO A 110 -19.31 -10.87 -7.89
CA PRO A 110 -19.34 -10.44 -6.49
C PRO A 110 -18.08 -10.86 -5.71
N ALA A 111 -17.53 -12.05 -6.00
CA ALA A 111 -16.30 -12.52 -5.34
C ALA A 111 -15.09 -11.65 -5.70
N ALA A 112 -14.93 -11.27 -6.98
CA ALA A 112 -13.84 -10.41 -7.42
C ALA A 112 -13.99 -8.98 -6.87
N GLY A 113 -15.21 -8.43 -6.90
CA GLY A 113 -15.51 -7.14 -6.31
C GLY A 113 -15.22 -7.11 -4.80
N ALA A 114 -15.62 -8.13 -4.05
CA ALA A 114 -15.32 -8.25 -2.63
C ALA A 114 -13.81 -8.37 -2.35
N ALA A 115 -13.08 -9.14 -3.15
CA ALA A 115 -11.63 -9.30 -3.04
C ALA A 115 -10.87 -7.99 -3.32
N MET A 116 -11.45 -7.04 -4.05
CA MET A 116 -10.92 -5.69 -4.24
C MET A 116 -11.33 -4.75 -3.10
N LEU A 117 -12.62 -4.73 -2.75
CA LEU A 117 -13.17 -3.75 -1.80
C LEU A 117 -12.74 -3.98 -0.35
N ILE A 118 -12.63 -5.23 0.10
CA ILE A 118 -12.30 -5.54 1.50
C ILE A 118 -10.88 -5.08 1.85
N PRO A 119 -9.83 -5.43 1.09
CA PRO A 119 -8.48 -4.92 1.34
C PRO A 119 -8.42 -3.39 1.29
N ALA A 120 -9.09 -2.78 0.31
CA ALA A 120 -9.06 -1.33 0.13
C ALA A 120 -9.70 -0.55 1.28
N ALA A 121 -10.90 -0.97 1.70
CA ALA A 121 -11.57 -0.40 2.86
C ALA A 121 -10.73 -0.58 4.14
N THR A 122 -10.13 -1.77 4.31
CA THR A 122 -9.26 -2.07 5.47
C THR A 122 -8.02 -1.17 5.47
N ALA A 123 -7.35 -1.01 4.34
CA ALA A 123 -6.18 -0.14 4.20
C ALA A 123 -6.53 1.33 4.47
N ILE A 124 -7.66 1.82 3.97
CA ILE A 124 -8.14 3.20 4.24
C ILE A 124 -8.36 3.40 5.74
N VAL A 125 -9.10 2.52 6.40
CA VAL A 125 -9.38 2.64 7.85
C VAL A 125 -8.07 2.66 8.64
N LEU A 126 -7.14 1.76 8.31
CA LEU A 126 -5.84 1.68 8.98
C LEU A 126 -4.93 2.88 8.68
N LEU A 127 -5.00 3.46 7.48
CA LEU A 127 -4.23 4.66 7.11
C LEU A 127 -4.59 5.87 7.97
N PHE A 128 -5.84 5.95 8.43
CA PHE A 128 -6.34 7.01 9.32
C PHE A 128 -6.29 6.66 10.81
N ASP A 129 -5.84 5.45 11.18
CA ASP A 129 -5.73 5.06 12.59
C ASP A 129 -4.71 5.94 13.33
N LYS A 130 -5.12 6.48 14.49
CA LYS A 130 -4.30 7.38 15.31
C LYS A 130 -2.95 6.77 15.72
N ARG A 131 -2.87 5.43 15.86
CA ARG A 131 -1.64 4.70 16.20
C ARG A 131 -0.65 4.71 15.03
N VAL A 132 -1.15 4.66 13.80
CA VAL A 132 -0.33 4.78 12.59
C VAL A 132 0.18 6.21 12.45
N ILE A 133 -0.70 7.20 12.65
CA ILE A 133 -0.35 8.63 12.58
C ILE A 133 0.83 8.97 13.51
N ARG A 134 0.80 8.49 14.77
CA ARG A 134 1.85 8.74 15.79
C ARG A 134 3.21 8.10 15.48
N PHE A 135 3.26 7.05 14.65
CA PHE A 135 4.52 6.38 14.30
C PHE A 135 5.29 7.10 13.19
N ALA A 136 4.62 7.54 12.12
CA ALA A 136 5.32 8.25 11.04
C ALA A 136 5.78 9.67 11.44
N SER A 137 5.22 10.25 12.51
CA SER A 137 5.71 11.52 13.06
C SER A 137 7.05 11.39 13.78
N ARG A 138 7.38 10.22 14.36
CA ARG A 138 8.67 9.98 15.05
C ARG A 138 9.84 9.71 14.08
N ALA A 139 9.59 9.07 12.94
CA ALA A 139 10.63 8.79 11.94
C ALA A 139 11.17 10.07 11.26
N ALA A 140 10.39 11.14 11.28
CA ALA A 140 10.78 12.42 10.67
C ALA A 140 11.55 13.35 11.61
N SER A 141 11.71 13.01 12.89
CA SER A 141 12.29 13.86 13.92
C SER A 141 13.62 13.35 14.48
N ALA A 142 14.24 12.33 13.89
CA ALA A 142 15.58 11.86 14.27
C ALA A 142 16.62 12.56 13.38
N PRO A 143 17.43 13.49 13.91
CA PRO A 143 18.59 14.02 13.19
C PRO A 143 19.59 12.87 12.93
N PRO A 144 20.38 12.90 11.84
CA PRO A 144 21.49 11.98 11.68
C PRO A 144 22.44 12.18 12.87
N ALA A 145 22.78 11.11 13.58
CA ALA A 145 23.88 11.17 14.52
C ALA A 145 25.16 11.39 13.70
N LEU A 146 25.68 12.61 13.74
CA LEU A 146 27.02 12.99 13.30
C LEU A 146 27.75 13.54 14.52
#